data_AF-A0A1A2ZBC7-F1
#
_entry.id   AF-A0A1A2ZBC7-F1
#
_cell.length_a   1.000
_cell.length_b   1.000
_cell.length_c   1.000
_cell.angle_alpha   90.00
_cell.angle_beta   90.00
_cell.angle_gamma   90.00
#
_symmetry.space_group_name_H-M   'P 1'
#
loop_
_entity.id
_entity.type
_entity.pdbx_description
1 polymer ?
#
loop_
_entity_poly.entity_id
_entity_poly.type
_entity_poly.pdbx_seq_one_letter_code
_entity_poly.pdbx_strand_id
1 'polypeptide(L)'
;MLFVRKGVLAIGRSRWLALAASLVVSAAIIYAQGTKPINAQGTQPCCPDKPAAGQAAGPSVPPIAAAAPGPTAAPPAGPAPQIASPAEVEKLAAGAPAAAQQFLFPLSPGVANEQRLQVKTIWAARAISVLFPEITTIWGYREDPLPWHPNGLAIDVMIPNHASPEGIQLGNEIAGYALANAKRWGINHVIWRQKIYPGVGAPSWMSNLGNETLNHYDHVHIATNGGGYPTGHETYYIGSMTPAPSE
;
A
#
# COMPACT_ATOMS: atom_id res chain seq x y z
N MET A 1 28.77 11.75 -46.15
CA MET A 1 28.06 12.70 -45.27
C MET A 1 26.59 12.34 -45.26
N LEU A 2 26.07 11.83 -44.14
CA LEU A 2 24.65 11.55 -43.96
C LEU A 2 24.18 12.35 -42.74
N PHE A 3 23.26 13.29 -42.95
CA PHE A 3 22.69 14.13 -41.90
C PHE A 3 21.62 13.36 -41.12
N VAL A 4 21.75 13.30 -39.80
CA VAL A 4 20.67 12.90 -38.88
C VAL A 4 20.02 14.18 -38.35
N ARG A 5 18.70 14.35 -38.56
CA ARG A 5 17.90 15.37 -37.87
C ARG A 5 17.14 14.75 -36.70
N LYS A 6 17.28 15.37 -35.53
CA LYS A 6 16.60 15.04 -34.26
C LYS A 6 15.12 15.44 -34.32
N GLY A 7 14.24 14.57 -33.80
CA GLY A 7 12.84 14.88 -33.48
C GLY A 7 12.56 14.58 -32.01
N VAL A 8 12.82 15.55 -31.13
CA VAL A 8 12.36 15.57 -29.74
C VAL A 8 11.41 16.76 -29.65
N LEU A 9 10.09 16.52 -29.53
CA LEU A 9 9.06 17.45 -29.03
C LEU A 9 7.65 16.88 -29.30
N ALA A 10 7.23 15.86 -28.55
CA ALA A 10 5.82 15.45 -28.51
C ALA A 10 5.36 14.77 -27.20
N ILE A 11 6.26 14.41 -26.28
CA ILE A 11 5.92 13.55 -25.13
C ILE A 11 5.43 14.34 -23.89
N GLY A 12 5.63 15.66 -23.85
CA GLY A 12 5.37 16.46 -22.64
C GLY A 12 3.89 16.73 -22.33
N ARG A 13 3.05 16.98 -23.34
CA ARG A 13 1.67 17.49 -23.11
C ARG A 13 0.66 16.42 -22.68
N SER A 14 0.88 15.16 -23.06
CA SER A 14 -0.04 14.05 -22.77
C SER A 14 0.00 13.61 -21.29
N ARG A 15 1.17 13.71 -20.64
CA ARG A 15 1.34 13.31 -19.23
C ARG A 15 0.66 14.27 -18.24
N TRP A 16 0.59 15.56 -18.57
CA TRP A 16 -0.07 16.55 -17.72
C TRP A 16 -1.61 16.46 -17.76
N LEU A 17 -2.18 16.07 -18.91
CA LEU A 17 -3.62 15.83 -19.05
C LEU A 17 -4.07 14.59 -18.27
N ALA A 18 -3.24 13.54 -18.21
CA ALA A 18 -3.51 12.34 -17.41
C ALA A 18 -3.47 12.60 -15.89
N LEU A 19 -2.57 13.46 -15.42
CA LEU A 19 -2.47 13.83 -14.01
C LEU A 19 -3.63 14.72 -13.53
N ALA A 20 -4.09 15.66 -14.37
CA ALA A 20 -5.24 16.51 -14.05
C ALA A 20 -6.56 15.71 -13.95
N ALA A 21 -6.75 14.72 -14.83
CA ALA A 21 -7.93 13.86 -14.80
C ALA A 21 -7.99 12.97 -13.54
N SER A 22 -6.84 12.53 -13.01
CA SER A 22 -6.78 11.65 -11.83
C SER A 22 -7.06 12.38 -10.51
N LEU A 23 -6.71 13.66 -10.41
CA LEU A 23 -6.99 14.49 -9.21
C LEU A 23 -8.48 14.84 -9.06
N VAL A 24 -9.19 15.06 -10.17
CA VAL A 24 -10.64 15.37 -10.14
C VAL A 24 -11.46 14.16 -9.68
N VAL A 25 -11.08 12.95 -10.10
CA VAL A 25 -11.75 11.70 -9.67
C VAL A 25 -11.54 11.44 -8.17
N SER A 26 -10.36 11.79 -7.64
CA SER A 26 -10.01 11.54 -6.23
C SER A 26 -10.73 12.49 -5.26
N ALA A 27 -10.98 13.74 -5.64
CA ALA A 27 -11.72 14.70 -4.80
C ALA A 27 -13.23 14.38 -4.70
N ALA A 28 -13.83 13.82 -5.76
CA ALA A 28 -15.25 13.47 -5.77
C ALA A 28 -15.58 12.28 -4.84
N ILE A 29 -14.65 11.33 -4.67
CA ILE A 29 -14.82 10.17 -3.79
C ILE A 29 -14.77 10.58 -2.30
N ILE A 30 -13.95 11.58 -1.95
CA ILE A 30 -13.85 12.09 -0.56
C ILE A 30 -15.11 12.88 -0.17
N TYR A 31 -15.69 13.65 -1.09
CA TYR A 31 -16.92 14.42 -0.81
C TYR A 31 -18.15 13.52 -0.58
N ALA A 32 -18.27 12.41 -1.31
CA ALA A 32 -19.42 11.50 -1.20
C ALA A 32 -19.48 10.69 0.11
N GLN A 33 -18.36 10.57 0.84
CA GLN A 33 -18.31 9.83 2.11
C GLN A 33 -18.62 10.71 3.35
N GLY A 34 -18.74 12.04 3.18
CA GLY A 34 -18.95 12.99 4.28
C GLY A 34 -20.42 13.25 4.66
N THR A 35 -21.39 12.78 3.87
CA THR A 35 -22.81 13.06 4.12
C THR A 35 -23.59 11.80 4.45
N LYS A 36 -23.50 11.33 5.69
CA LYS A 36 -24.46 10.38 6.25
C LYS A 36 -25.55 11.16 7.02
N PRO A 37 -26.84 11.02 6.70
CA PRO A 37 -27.90 11.70 7.42
C PRO A 37 -28.10 11.07 8.80
N ILE A 38 -28.08 11.90 9.84
CA ILE A 38 -28.59 11.57 11.17
C ILE A 38 -30.09 11.89 11.18
N ASN A 39 -30.93 10.89 11.42
CA ASN A 39 -32.33 11.00 11.84
C ASN A 39 -32.67 9.71 12.58
N ALA A 40 -33.37 9.64 13.71
CA ALA A 40 -33.86 10.60 14.71
C ALA A 40 -34.28 9.75 15.94
N GLN A 41 -34.98 10.36 16.91
CA GLN A 41 -35.45 9.85 18.22
C GLN A 41 -34.38 9.81 19.34
N GLY A 42 -34.43 10.60 20.40
CA GLY A 42 -35.38 11.63 20.82
C GLY A 42 -35.23 11.87 22.33
N THR A 43 -34.99 13.12 22.73
CA THR A 43 -35.43 13.86 23.96
C THR A 43 -34.45 14.99 24.30
N GLN A 44 -34.97 16.22 24.30
CA GLN A 44 -34.39 17.47 24.84
C GLN A 44 -34.83 17.62 26.32
N PRO A 45 -34.53 18.72 27.03
CA PRO A 45 -33.24 19.39 27.32
C PRO A 45 -33.10 19.68 28.84
N CYS A 46 -31.94 20.17 29.31
CA CYS A 46 -31.90 20.92 30.58
C CYS A 46 -30.72 21.88 30.63
N CYS A 47 -30.94 23.12 30.16
CA CYS A 47 -30.17 24.28 30.62
C CYS A 47 -30.49 24.55 32.12
N PRO A 48 -29.79 25.43 32.87
CA PRO A 48 -29.72 26.88 32.56
C PRO A 48 -28.40 27.65 32.92
N ASP A 49 -28.18 28.69 32.10
CA ASP A 49 -27.82 30.09 32.38
C ASP A 49 -26.58 30.62 33.15
N LYS A 50 -26.17 31.79 32.61
CA LYS A 50 -25.10 32.79 32.84
C LYS A 50 -25.25 33.61 34.15
N PRO A 51 -24.27 34.44 34.61
CA PRO A 51 -23.93 35.78 34.06
C PRO A 51 -22.40 36.11 34.07
N ALA A 52 -21.76 36.73 33.06
CA ALA A 52 -21.59 38.17 32.72
C ALA A 52 -20.91 39.10 33.74
N ALA A 53 -19.66 39.56 33.45
CA ALA A 53 -19.16 40.96 33.51
C ALA A 53 -17.62 40.95 33.28
N GLY A 54 -17.07 41.67 32.30
CA GLY A 54 -16.60 43.04 32.52
C GLY A 54 -15.91 43.60 31.25
N GLN A 55 -16.35 44.80 30.87
CA GLN A 55 -15.88 45.59 29.73
C GLN A 55 -14.66 46.44 30.10
N ALA A 56 -13.77 46.71 29.13
CA ALA A 56 -12.99 47.95 29.10
C ALA A 56 -12.77 48.38 27.64
N ALA A 57 -13.02 49.67 27.39
CA ALA A 57 -13.19 50.29 26.09
C ALA A 57 -11.87 50.70 25.42
N GLY A 58 -11.88 50.72 24.08
CA GLY A 58 -10.90 51.41 23.23
C GLY A 58 -11.63 52.07 22.03
N PRO A 59 -11.13 53.20 21.51
CA PRO A 59 -11.96 54.18 20.80
C PRO A 59 -12.34 53.80 19.36
N SER A 60 -13.49 54.35 18.99
CA SER A 60 -14.29 54.23 17.77
C SER A 60 -13.61 54.74 16.49
N VAL A 61 -13.69 53.93 15.42
CA VAL A 61 -13.51 54.30 14.01
C VAL A 61 -14.86 54.07 13.30
N PRO A 62 -15.39 55.01 12.50
CA PRO A 62 -16.69 54.84 11.86
C PRO A 62 -16.64 53.78 10.73
N PRO A 63 -17.64 52.89 10.60
CA PRO A 63 -17.67 51.94 9.50
C PRO A 63 -18.15 52.60 8.21
N ILE A 64 -17.39 52.37 7.15
CA ILE A 64 -17.72 52.69 5.77
C ILE A 64 -18.79 51.67 5.31
N ALA A 65 -19.93 52.15 4.81
CA ALA A 65 -21.01 51.31 4.32
C ALA A 65 -20.57 50.54 3.06
N ALA A 66 -20.45 49.21 3.16
CA ALA A 66 -20.26 48.33 2.03
C ALA A 66 -21.61 47.72 1.63
N ALA A 67 -22.00 47.93 0.38
CA ALA A 67 -23.23 47.44 -0.22
C ALA A 67 -23.27 45.90 -0.30
N ALA A 68 -24.44 45.32 -0.03
CA ALA A 68 -24.69 43.88 -0.15
C ALA A 68 -24.68 43.44 -1.63
N PRO A 69 -24.03 42.31 -1.99
CA PRO A 69 -24.21 41.69 -3.30
C PRO A 69 -25.53 40.92 -3.33
N GLY A 70 -26.33 41.13 -4.39
CA GLY A 70 -27.57 40.40 -4.65
C GLY A 70 -27.34 38.92 -5.02
N PRO A 71 -28.38 38.07 -4.96
CA PRO A 71 -28.26 36.64 -5.17
C PRO A 71 -27.95 36.32 -6.63
N THR A 72 -26.79 35.71 -6.88
CA THR A 72 -26.42 35.13 -8.19
C THR A 72 -26.96 33.71 -8.25
N ALA A 73 -27.74 33.39 -9.29
CA ALA A 73 -28.32 32.07 -9.50
C ALA A 73 -27.25 31.01 -9.80
N ALA A 74 -27.38 29.83 -9.18
CA ALA A 74 -26.50 28.68 -9.41
C ALA A 74 -26.72 28.07 -10.82
N PRO A 75 -25.68 27.54 -11.47
CA PRO A 75 -25.81 26.85 -12.76
C PRO A 75 -26.60 25.54 -12.63
N PRO A 76 -27.30 25.08 -13.69
CA PRO A 76 -28.11 23.86 -13.65
C PRO A 76 -27.24 22.62 -13.46
N ALA A 77 -27.67 21.74 -12.56
CA ALA A 77 -27.02 20.46 -12.31
C ALA A 77 -27.06 19.59 -13.59
N GLY A 78 -25.89 19.07 -14.00
CA GLY A 78 -25.81 18.06 -15.05
C GLY A 78 -26.48 16.74 -14.63
N PRO A 79 -26.68 15.80 -15.57
CA PRO A 79 -27.29 14.51 -15.26
C PRO A 79 -26.54 13.77 -14.15
N ALA A 80 -27.29 13.23 -13.19
CA ALA A 80 -26.73 12.45 -12.10
C ALA A 80 -26.04 11.16 -12.64
N PRO A 81 -24.98 10.65 -11.97
CA PRO A 81 -24.36 9.38 -12.33
C PRO A 81 -25.40 8.24 -12.31
N GLN A 82 -25.52 7.51 -13.42
CA GLN A 82 -26.40 6.35 -13.50
C GLN A 82 -25.71 5.11 -12.91
N ILE A 83 -26.41 4.43 -12.01
CA ILE A 83 -26.05 3.09 -11.52
C ILE A 83 -26.60 2.07 -12.51
N ALA A 84 -25.75 1.12 -12.93
CA ALA A 84 -26.16 0.06 -13.85
C ALA A 84 -27.31 -0.77 -13.28
N SER A 85 -28.28 -1.10 -14.12
CA SER A 85 -29.38 -2.00 -13.78
C SER A 85 -28.89 -3.44 -13.62
N PRO A 86 -29.62 -4.30 -12.89
CA PRO A 86 -29.28 -5.72 -12.76
C PRO A 86 -29.12 -6.44 -14.11
N ALA A 87 -29.93 -6.06 -15.11
CA ALA A 87 -29.86 -6.63 -16.46
C ALA A 87 -28.59 -6.21 -17.22
N GLU A 88 -28.07 -5.01 -16.97
CA GLU A 88 -26.80 -4.54 -17.54
C GLU A 88 -25.60 -5.22 -16.87
N VAL A 89 -25.69 -5.46 -15.55
CA VAL A 89 -24.70 -6.24 -14.81
C VAL A 89 -24.65 -7.69 -15.33
N GLU A 90 -25.81 -8.29 -15.58
CA GLU A 90 -25.91 -9.66 -16.07
C GLU A 90 -25.40 -9.80 -17.52
N LYS A 91 -25.69 -8.83 -18.39
CA LYS A 91 -25.10 -8.78 -19.74
C LYS A 91 -23.59 -8.58 -19.72
N LEU A 92 -23.07 -7.81 -18.76
CA LEU A 92 -21.63 -7.62 -18.57
C LEU A 92 -20.96 -8.89 -18.01
N ALA A 93 -21.65 -9.61 -17.13
CA ALA A 93 -21.16 -10.86 -16.53
C ALA A 93 -21.27 -12.07 -17.47
N ALA A 94 -22.20 -12.08 -18.42
CA ALA A 94 -22.41 -13.18 -19.37
C ALA A 94 -21.19 -13.48 -20.26
N GLY A 95 -20.26 -12.53 -20.41
CA GLY A 95 -18.98 -12.71 -21.11
C GLY A 95 -17.76 -12.85 -20.20
N ALA A 96 -17.93 -12.77 -18.88
CA ALA A 96 -16.83 -12.93 -17.93
C ALA A 96 -16.52 -14.43 -17.75
N PRO A 97 -15.25 -14.85 -17.79
CA PRO A 97 -14.90 -16.23 -17.52
C PRO A 97 -15.40 -16.62 -16.12
N ALA A 98 -16.29 -17.61 -16.05
CA ALA A 98 -16.95 -18.07 -14.82
C ALA A 98 -15.96 -18.65 -13.79
N ALA A 99 -14.74 -18.96 -14.22
CA ALA A 99 -13.60 -19.25 -13.37
C ALA A 99 -12.49 -18.27 -13.72
N ALA A 100 -11.96 -17.57 -12.71
CA ALA A 100 -10.65 -16.97 -12.84
C ALA A 100 -9.71 -18.08 -13.32
N GLN A 101 -9.10 -17.92 -14.49
CA GLN A 101 -8.06 -18.83 -14.95
C GLN A 101 -7.03 -18.90 -13.83
N GLN A 102 -6.94 -20.06 -13.16
CA GLN A 102 -5.96 -20.28 -12.13
C GLN A 102 -4.61 -20.32 -12.83
N PHE A 103 -3.95 -19.17 -12.91
CA PHE A 103 -2.57 -19.08 -13.35
C PHE A 103 -1.69 -19.72 -12.28
N LEU A 104 -1.59 -21.04 -12.35
CA LEU A 104 -0.70 -21.86 -11.54
C LEU A 104 0.70 -21.75 -12.16
N PHE A 105 1.42 -20.68 -11.83
CA PHE A 105 2.83 -20.57 -12.13
C PHE A 105 3.63 -21.20 -10.99
N PRO A 106 4.23 -22.40 -11.17
CA PRO A 106 4.96 -23.07 -10.11
C PRO A 106 6.25 -22.32 -9.77
N LEU A 107 6.56 -22.23 -8.49
CA LEU A 107 7.76 -21.61 -7.96
C LEU A 107 8.79 -22.69 -7.62
N SER A 108 9.81 -22.77 -8.47
CA SER A 108 11.01 -23.60 -8.20
C SER A 108 11.84 -23.02 -7.05
N PRO A 109 12.72 -23.80 -6.41
CA PRO A 109 13.69 -23.28 -5.46
C PRO A 109 14.48 -22.10 -6.04
N GLY A 110 14.68 -21.09 -5.22
CA GLY A 110 15.37 -19.85 -5.61
C GLY A 110 16.81 -19.79 -5.10
N VAL A 111 17.30 -18.56 -4.87
CA VAL A 111 18.67 -18.32 -4.37
C VAL A 111 18.80 -18.48 -2.84
N ALA A 112 17.69 -18.56 -2.12
CA ALA A 112 17.68 -18.74 -0.67
C ALA A 112 18.06 -20.17 -0.28
N ASN A 113 18.85 -20.34 0.77
CA ASN A 113 18.97 -21.64 1.44
C ASN A 113 17.68 -21.92 2.23
N GLU A 114 16.88 -22.86 1.75
CA GLU A 114 15.58 -23.22 2.35
C GLU A 114 15.70 -24.13 3.57
N GLN A 115 16.92 -24.57 3.93
CA GLN A 115 17.13 -25.40 5.12
C GLN A 115 16.62 -24.67 6.37
N ARG A 116 15.75 -25.38 7.11
CA ARG A 116 15.09 -24.89 8.32
C ARG A 116 14.19 -23.67 8.12
N LEU A 117 13.85 -23.29 6.89
CA LEU A 117 12.80 -22.28 6.67
C LEU A 117 11.41 -22.92 6.80
N GLN A 118 10.44 -22.12 7.24
CA GLN A 118 9.04 -22.53 7.27
C GLN A 118 8.33 -22.24 5.94
N VAL A 119 7.21 -22.92 5.70
CA VAL A 119 6.56 -22.95 4.38
C VAL A 119 6.19 -21.57 3.83
N LYS A 120 5.65 -20.63 4.63
CA LYS A 120 5.34 -19.27 4.12
C LYS A 120 6.61 -18.45 3.86
N THR A 121 7.67 -18.66 4.65
CA THR A 121 8.98 -18.02 4.43
C THR A 121 9.63 -18.52 3.14
N ILE A 122 9.58 -19.83 2.86
CA ILE A 122 10.02 -20.42 1.59
C ILE A 122 9.21 -19.86 0.43
N TRP A 123 7.89 -19.75 0.60
CA TRP A 123 7.03 -19.18 -0.43
C TRP A 123 7.42 -17.74 -0.79
N ALA A 124 7.63 -16.89 0.20
CA ALA A 124 8.13 -15.52 -0.02
C ALA A 124 9.49 -15.52 -0.75
N ALA A 125 10.45 -16.33 -0.29
CA ALA A 125 11.79 -16.41 -0.88
C ALA A 125 11.78 -16.84 -2.35
N ARG A 126 11.00 -17.88 -2.69
CA ARG A 126 10.87 -18.37 -4.08
C ARG A 126 10.18 -17.37 -4.98
N ALA A 127 9.11 -16.73 -4.51
CA ALA A 127 8.41 -15.70 -5.27
C ALA A 127 9.33 -14.51 -5.58
N ILE A 128 10.12 -14.07 -4.60
CA ILE A 128 11.10 -13.00 -4.77
C ILE A 128 12.18 -13.40 -5.77
N SER A 129 12.71 -14.62 -5.66
CA SER A 129 13.75 -15.11 -6.58
C SER A 129 13.29 -15.15 -8.04
N VAL A 130 12.00 -15.42 -8.29
CA VAL A 130 11.44 -15.42 -9.65
C VAL A 130 11.17 -14.01 -10.17
N LEU A 131 10.64 -13.13 -9.32
CA LEU A 131 10.19 -11.80 -9.74
C LEU A 131 11.29 -10.76 -9.80
N PHE A 132 12.35 -10.94 -9.01
CA PHE A 132 13.46 -10.01 -8.87
C PHE A 132 14.79 -10.74 -9.14
N PRO A 133 15.08 -11.11 -10.41
CA PRO A 133 16.28 -11.87 -10.77
C PRO A 133 17.60 -11.14 -10.47
N GLU A 134 17.58 -9.84 -10.21
CA GLU A 134 18.71 -9.05 -9.72
C GLU A 134 19.15 -9.46 -8.31
N ILE A 135 18.26 -10.10 -7.55
CA ILE A 135 18.56 -10.64 -6.22
C ILE A 135 19.29 -11.96 -6.37
N THR A 136 20.57 -11.94 -6.01
CA THR A 136 21.46 -13.12 -6.09
C THR A 136 21.72 -13.76 -4.73
N THR A 137 21.33 -13.11 -3.63
CA THR A 137 21.56 -13.59 -2.27
C THR A 137 20.33 -13.33 -1.40
N ILE A 138 19.82 -14.39 -0.78
CA ILE A 138 18.80 -14.32 0.28
C ILE A 138 19.31 -15.14 1.46
N TRP A 139 19.55 -14.48 2.59
CA TRP A 139 19.89 -15.17 3.83
C TRP A 139 18.61 -15.61 4.56
N GLY A 140 18.69 -16.72 5.29
CA GLY A 140 17.55 -17.34 5.94
C GLY A 140 17.88 -17.72 7.38
N TYR A 141 17.71 -19.00 7.71
CA TYR A 141 18.01 -19.54 9.03
C TYR A 141 19.45 -19.22 9.48
N ARG A 142 19.56 -18.74 10.72
CA ARG A 142 20.79 -18.60 11.50
C ARG A 142 20.43 -18.42 12.98
N GLU A 143 21.38 -18.66 13.87
CA GLU A 143 21.23 -18.31 15.28
C GLU A 143 21.32 -16.79 15.45
N ASP A 144 20.31 -16.20 16.08
CA ASP A 144 20.15 -14.77 16.34
C ASP A 144 19.50 -14.59 17.73
N PRO A 145 19.65 -13.42 18.38
CA PRO A 145 18.97 -13.13 19.65
C PRO A 145 17.45 -13.07 19.56
N LEU A 146 16.91 -12.81 18.36
CA LEU A 146 15.48 -12.68 18.09
C LEU A 146 14.95 -13.95 17.43
N PRO A 147 13.68 -14.33 17.65
CA PRO A 147 13.20 -15.66 17.32
C PRO A 147 12.98 -15.92 15.82
N TRP A 148 13.01 -14.90 14.96
CA TRP A 148 12.57 -15.07 13.57
C TRP A 148 13.53 -15.89 12.72
N HIS A 149 14.81 -15.52 12.63
CA HIS A 149 15.80 -16.33 11.89
C HIS A 149 16.00 -17.73 12.49
N PRO A 150 16.15 -17.92 13.82
CA PRO A 150 16.38 -19.25 14.41
C PRO A 150 15.25 -20.24 14.18
N ASN A 151 14.01 -19.74 14.06
CA ASN A 151 12.82 -20.56 13.83
C ASN A 151 12.40 -20.65 12.35
N GLY A 152 13.23 -20.16 11.42
CA GLY A 152 12.93 -20.23 9.98
C GLY A 152 11.81 -19.30 9.51
N LEU A 153 11.53 -18.26 10.28
CA LEU A 153 10.42 -17.32 10.05
C LEU A 153 10.85 -16.11 9.23
N ALA A 154 12.16 -15.86 9.07
CA ALA A 154 12.66 -14.68 8.38
C ALA A 154 13.66 -14.98 7.26
N ILE A 155 13.68 -14.04 6.31
CA ILE A 155 14.70 -13.94 5.25
C ILE A 155 15.20 -12.50 5.15
N ASP A 156 16.48 -12.36 4.82
CA ASP A 156 17.11 -11.09 4.45
C ASP A 156 17.43 -11.09 2.96
N VAL A 157 16.71 -10.26 2.22
CA VAL A 157 16.85 -10.13 0.77
C VAL A 157 17.90 -9.06 0.49
N MET A 158 19.10 -9.48 0.08
CA MET A 158 20.24 -8.57 -0.09
C MET A 158 20.05 -7.70 -1.33
N ILE A 159 20.12 -6.38 -1.16
CA ILE A 159 19.92 -5.43 -2.25
C ILE A 159 21.28 -5.07 -2.88
N PRO A 160 21.50 -5.36 -4.18
CA PRO A 160 22.72 -4.95 -4.86
C PRO A 160 22.77 -3.42 -4.96
N ASN A 161 23.94 -2.82 -4.73
CA ASN A 161 24.14 -1.36 -4.79
C ASN A 161 23.11 -0.58 -3.95
N HIS A 162 22.81 -1.04 -2.74
CA HIS A 162 21.70 -0.57 -1.90
C HIS A 162 21.68 0.93 -1.56
N ALA A 163 22.81 1.61 -1.71
CA ALA A 163 22.91 3.06 -1.54
C ALA A 163 22.54 3.86 -2.82
N SER A 164 22.49 3.21 -3.99
CA SER A 164 22.15 3.86 -5.25
C SER A 164 20.65 4.10 -5.36
N PRO A 165 20.20 5.05 -6.21
CA PRO A 165 18.79 5.24 -6.50
C PRO A 165 18.09 3.96 -6.97
N GLU A 166 18.75 3.16 -7.79
CA GLU A 166 18.25 1.89 -8.33
C GLU A 166 18.13 0.83 -7.24
N GLY A 167 19.13 0.69 -6.36
CA GLY A 167 19.07 -0.22 -5.22
C GLY A 167 17.96 0.18 -4.25
N ILE A 168 17.79 1.47 -3.96
CA ILE A 168 16.69 1.97 -3.13
C ILE A 168 15.33 1.65 -3.78
N GLN A 169 15.21 1.86 -5.09
CA GLN A 169 13.99 1.52 -5.82
C GLN A 169 13.69 0.02 -5.75
N LEU A 170 14.67 -0.84 -6.03
CA LEU A 170 14.53 -2.28 -5.97
C LEU A 170 14.09 -2.75 -4.56
N GLY A 171 14.73 -2.23 -3.51
CA GLY A 171 14.32 -2.54 -2.14
C GLY A 171 12.91 -2.06 -1.80
N ASN A 172 12.49 -0.90 -2.32
CA ASN A 172 11.11 -0.40 -2.17
C ASN A 172 10.10 -1.33 -2.87
N GLU A 173 10.42 -1.81 -4.07
CA GLU A 173 9.57 -2.72 -4.84
C GLU A 173 9.42 -4.07 -4.14
N ILE A 174 10.52 -4.64 -3.63
CA ILE A 174 10.50 -5.90 -2.87
C ILE A 174 9.71 -5.76 -1.57
N ALA A 175 9.97 -4.70 -0.78
CA ALA A 175 9.24 -4.44 0.46
C ALA A 175 7.74 -4.23 0.18
N GLY A 176 7.41 -3.45 -0.85
CA GLY A 176 6.04 -3.22 -1.30
C GLY A 176 5.34 -4.49 -1.76
N TYR A 177 6.05 -5.36 -2.50
CA TYR A 177 5.51 -6.64 -2.94
C TYR A 177 5.23 -7.59 -1.78
N ALA A 178 6.14 -7.67 -0.81
CA ALA A 178 5.92 -8.45 0.41
C ALA A 178 4.70 -7.96 1.19
N LEU A 179 4.55 -6.65 1.35
CA LEU A 179 3.40 -6.04 2.04
C LEU A 179 2.09 -6.23 1.26
N ALA A 180 2.10 -6.14 -0.07
CA ALA A 180 0.93 -6.42 -0.91
C ALA A 180 0.46 -7.88 -0.79
N ASN A 181 1.36 -8.80 -0.42
CA ASN A 181 1.07 -10.20 -0.16
C ASN A 181 0.97 -10.54 1.34
N ALA A 182 0.87 -9.53 2.22
CA ALA A 182 0.97 -9.72 3.67
C ALA A 182 0.02 -10.80 4.22
N LYS A 183 -1.24 -10.80 3.79
CA LYS A 183 -2.21 -11.82 4.19
C LYS A 183 -1.83 -13.21 3.67
N ARG A 184 -1.42 -13.32 2.40
CA ARG A 184 -1.12 -14.59 1.73
C ARG A 184 0.09 -15.27 2.34
N TRP A 185 1.14 -14.50 2.60
CA TRP A 185 2.39 -15.02 3.19
C TRP A 185 2.38 -14.99 4.71
N GLY A 186 1.29 -14.54 5.34
CA GLY A 186 1.22 -14.37 6.78
C GLY A 186 2.37 -13.51 7.30
N ILE A 187 2.61 -12.35 6.69
CA ILE A 187 3.70 -11.45 7.07
C ILE A 187 3.49 -11.00 8.52
N ASN A 188 4.52 -11.22 9.33
CA ASN A 188 4.62 -10.65 10.67
C ASN A 188 5.03 -9.19 10.55
N HIS A 189 6.15 -8.94 9.86
CA HIS A 189 6.62 -7.61 9.54
C HIS A 189 7.63 -7.62 8.38
N VAL A 190 7.81 -6.45 7.76
CA VAL A 190 8.88 -6.15 6.81
C VAL A 190 9.68 -4.98 7.36
N ILE A 191 11.01 -5.02 7.23
CA ILE A 191 11.87 -3.88 7.58
C ILE A 191 12.67 -3.46 6.36
N TRP A 192 12.62 -2.17 6.06
CA TRP A 192 13.44 -1.56 5.01
C TRP A 192 13.83 -0.15 5.42
N ARG A 193 15.13 0.12 5.42
CA ARG A 193 15.75 1.43 5.74
C ARG A 193 15.19 2.06 7.01
N GLN A 194 15.35 1.36 8.14
CA GLN A 194 14.87 1.72 9.48
C GLN A 194 13.35 1.82 9.65
N LYS A 195 12.56 1.53 8.63
CA LYS A 195 11.11 1.53 8.78
C LYS A 195 10.62 0.10 8.90
N ILE A 196 9.96 -0.18 10.02
CA ILE A 196 9.28 -1.45 10.25
C ILE A 196 7.80 -1.30 9.88
N TYR A 197 7.34 -2.25 9.08
CA TYR A 197 5.98 -2.35 8.57
C TYR A 197 5.37 -3.66 9.10
N PRO A 198 4.51 -3.60 10.12
CA PRO A 198 3.74 -4.76 10.54
C PRO A 198 2.88 -5.29 9.38
N GLY A 199 2.66 -6.60 9.30
CA GLY A 199 1.73 -7.17 8.31
C GLY A 199 0.29 -6.65 8.48
N VAL A 200 -0.07 -6.26 9.70
CA VAL A 200 -1.31 -5.54 10.04
C VAL A 200 -0.97 -4.40 11.01
N GLY A 201 -1.32 -3.17 10.64
CA GLY A 201 -1.13 -1.98 11.49
C GLY A 201 -0.34 -0.87 10.82
N ALA A 202 -0.06 0.20 11.58
CA ALA A 202 0.69 1.34 11.09
C ALA A 202 2.21 1.08 11.17
N PRO A 203 3.00 1.55 10.19
CA PRO A 203 4.46 1.44 10.26
C PRO A 203 5.04 2.39 11.30
N SER A 204 6.24 2.07 11.78
CA SER A 204 6.99 2.92 12.70
C SER A 204 8.47 2.96 12.33
N TRP A 205 9.18 3.96 12.85
CA TRP A 205 10.63 4.07 12.69
C TRP A 205 11.35 3.32 13.80
N MET A 206 12.37 2.56 13.44
CA MET A 206 13.31 1.97 14.38
C MET A 206 14.27 3.04 14.92
N SER A 207 14.84 2.76 16.08
CA SER A 207 16.02 3.50 16.54
C SER A 207 17.20 3.24 15.61
N ASN A 208 18.15 4.19 15.58
CA ASN A 208 19.41 3.97 14.91
C ASN A 208 20.29 2.99 15.71
N LEU A 209 20.59 1.84 15.10
CA LEU A 209 21.37 0.76 15.70
C LEU A 209 22.87 0.82 15.34
N GLY A 210 23.31 1.88 14.66
CA GLY A 210 24.73 2.24 14.52
C GLY A 210 25.43 1.75 13.25
N ASN A 211 24.80 0.92 12.41
CA ASN A 211 25.34 0.55 11.09
C ASN A 211 24.22 0.22 10.09
N GLU A 212 24.57 0.18 8.80
CA GLU A 212 23.61 -0.03 7.71
C GLU A 212 22.86 -1.35 7.81
N THR A 213 23.54 -2.44 8.15
CA THR A 213 22.93 -3.77 8.27
C THR A 213 21.90 -3.82 9.38
N LEU A 214 22.24 -3.40 10.61
CA LEU A 214 21.26 -3.36 11.72
C LEU A 214 20.11 -2.39 11.45
N ASN A 215 20.38 -1.34 10.67
CA ASN A 215 19.38 -0.38 10.22
C ASN A 215 18.61 -0.82 8.97
N HIS A 216 18.89 -2.01 8.42
CA HIS A 216 18.23 -2.58 7.25
C HIS A 216 18.34 -1.70 6.00
N TYR A 217 19.51 -1.09 5.79
CA TYR A 217 19.79 -0.27 4.61
C TYR A 217 20.33 -1.08 3.43
N ASP A 218 20.93 -2.25 3.68
CA ASP A 218 21.55 -3.14 2.70
C ASP A 218 20.69 -4.36 2.33
N HIS A 219 19.61 -4.62 3.07
CA HIS A 219 18.68 -5.71 2.81
C HIS A 219 17.24 -5.36 3.21
N VAL A 220 16.28 -6.01 2.54
CA VAL A 220 14.88 -6.05 2.99
C VAL A 220 14.71 -7.27 3.88
N HIS A 221 14.41 -7.06 5.16
CA HIS A 221 14.08 -8.13 6.09
C HIS A 221 12.58 -8.45 6.00
N ILE A 222 12.24 -9.72 5.86
CA ILE A 222 10.87 -10.20 5.75
C ILE A 222 10.68 -11.32 6.77
N ALA A 223 9.84 -11.07 7.77
CA ALA A 223 9.41 -12.06 8.75
C ALA A 223 7.97 -12.49 8.50
N THR A 224 7.71 -13.80 8.57
CA THR A 224 6.39 -14.40 8.48
C THR A 224 5.94 -14.97 9.83
N ASN A 225 4.66 -15.31 9.94
CA ASN A 225 4.08 -16.05 11.05
C ASN A 225 4.33 -17.57 10.92
N GLY A 226 5.05 -18.02 9.88
CA GLY A 226 5.45 -19.42 9.72
C GLY A 226 4.48 -20.24 8.88
N GLY A 227 3.81 -21.21 9.48
CA GLY A 227 3.00 -22.21 8.76
C GLY A 227 3.57 -23.64 8.85
N GLY A 228 4.58 -23.85 9.69
CA GLY A 228 5.22 -25.14 9.91
C GLY A 228 6.42 -25.37 8.98
N TYR A 229 7.20 -26.40 9.34
CA TYR A 229 8.29 -26.86 8.50
C TYR A 229 7.76 -27.69 7.32
N PRO A 230 8.38 -27.61 6.13
CA PRO A 230 7.99 -28.41 4.97
C PRO A 230 8.00 -29.91 5.27
N THR A 231 7.01 -30.61 4.75
CA THR A 231 6.92 -32.07 4.79
C THR A 231 7.49 -32.72 3.53
N GLY A 232 7.74 -31.93 2.48
CA GLY A 232 8.19 -32.39 1.17
C GLY A 232 7.06 -32.62 0.17
N HIS A 233 5.81 -32.40 0.58
CA HIS A 233 4.63 -32.52 -0.28
C HIS A 233 4.10 -31.15 -0.77
N GLU A 234 4.77 -30.07 -0.38
CA GLU A 234 4.37 -28.71 -0.73
C GLU A 234 4.73 -28.37 -2.17
N THR A 235 3.75 -27.90 -2.93
CA THR A 235 3.95 -27.24 -4.21
C THR A 235 3.60 -25.76 -4.08
N TYR A 236 4.55 -24.90 -4.43
CA TYR A 236 4.42 -23.46 -4.35
C TYR A 236 4.04 -22.90 -5.72
N TYR A 237 3.08 -21.98 -5.75
CA TYR A 237 2.70 -21.22 -6.93
C TYR A 237 2.76 -19.73 -6.63
N ILE A 238 2.81 -18.89 -7.65
CA ILE A 238 2.81 -17.43 -7.46
C ILE A 238 1.60 -16.94 -6.65
N GLY A 239 0.45 -17.61 -6.83
CA GLY A 239 -0.84 -17.24 -6.24
C GLY A 239 -1.30 -18.08 -5.04
N SER A 240 -0.79 -19.30 -4.90
CA SER A 240 -1.26 -20.32 -3.95
C SER A 240 -0.14 -21.29 -3.54
N MET A 241 -0.39 -22.14 -2.55
CA MET A 241 0.41 -23.36 -2.33
C MET A 241 -0.51 -24.54 -2.01
N THR A 242 -0.03 -25.74 -2.28
CA THR A 242 -0.75 -26.99 -1.99
C THR A 242 0.15 -27.90 -1.14
N PRO A 243 -0.30 -28.41 0.01
CA PRO A 243 -1.54 -28.03 0.69
C PRO A 243 -1.51 -26.56 1.11
N ALA A 244 -2.68 -25.96 1.37
CA ALA A 244 -2.71 -24.62 1.94
C ALA A 244 -1.98 -24.60 3.29
N PRO A 245 -1.22 -23.54 3.61
CA PRO A 245 -0.46 -23.48 4.85
C PRO A 245 -1.44 -23.31 6.02
N SER A 246 -1.08 -23.82 7.20
CA SER A 246 -1.83 -23.49 8.41
C SER A 246 -1.83 -21.97 8.61
N GLU A 247 -2.95 -21.42 9.06
CA GLU A 247 -3.08 -19.99 9.35
C GLU A 247 -2.07 -19.53 10.41
#